data_AF-A0A2M9V8G0-F1
#
_entry.id   AF-A0A2M9V8G0-F1
#
_cell.length_a   1.000
_cell.length_b   1.000
_cell.length_c   1.000
_cell.angle_alpha   90.00
_cell.angle_beta   90.00
_cell.angle_gamma   90.00
#
_symmetry.space_group_name_H-M   'P 1'
#
loop_
_entity.id
_entity.type
_entity.pdbx_description
1 polymer ?
#
loop_
_entity_poly.entity_id
_entity_poly.type
_entity_poly.pdbx_seq_one_letter_code
_entity_poly.pdbx_strand_id
1 'polypeptide(L)'
;MKKNYLQESPRLCLSVIWLCIGVGLFLFLDSVFAYHFRFIEQFRLFRFSAEYAQEHFSYPGGPAFYAASFLIQYYIHPHAGALISALLALLACMGLRGICRHLAPRRSFPLLWLVVGMLPLVAELDSNHHLEETLAFLLSIYSFYLYLCLPRSVVRVVYLLAVSWLGFYLAGPMYEMTVLSALVYECVARSSLRKYYLLLPVSLLPAILYYWAGKGGESRVLFTPDAYYSSRLQAQAVSYYVWAALPTVVLITTLSGYLKKNMSHRLQTVSVLLQTALAFGVLYVGFRTGITYAQYITEQVNTYSRDGAWGKIVATPLNTGRYPLHAGYKNLALAEKKLLGDYLFDSKQPGSKGLCMDWNRTIDTSSLLSDVYWAMGNVAQAQRMAFEGMVASEWAVNPRLLLRLVKTNLILGHHRVAAKYLRPLLQSYGYRAEAERLKRLVGNDEAVRADAELGPRYRCVAALDGLCSVHPVRNLLDIVESNPDYPTSFQYLLGYALLSKDLNTLAYLGETYGGGPGLTPVPLLLQQAIVLIQETNPQVCSSQNLVSQAVAGQFKAFKHQMERLKENKASSATLRAEFGNTFWYYYLFVSLS
;
A
#
# COMPACT_ATOMS: atom_id res chain seq x y z
N MET A 1 59.00 13.37 8.21
CA MET A 1 57.54 13.33 8.51
C MET A 1 56.70 13.82 7.31
N LYS A 2 56.66 13.09 6.18
CA LYS A 2 55.79 13.45 5.03
C LYS A 2 55.48 12.25 4.11
N LYS A 3 55.17 11.10 4.71
CA LYS A 3 54.64 9.91 4.03
C LYS A 3 53.57 9.36 4.96
N ASN A 4 52.30 9.71 4.71
CA ASN A 4 51.10 8.98 5.16
C ASN A 4 49.79 9.58 4.60
N TYR A 5 49.77 10.85 4.16
CA TYR A 5 48.53 11.48 3.65
C TYR A 5 47.99 10.94 2.31
N LEU A 6 48.79 10.24 1.50
CA LEU A 6 48.39 9.79 0.15
C LEU A 6 47.82 8.35 0.10
N GLN A 7 47.90 7.57 1.18
CA GLN A 7 47.27 6.24 1.25
C GLN A 7 45.84 6.28 1.78
N GLU A 8 45.44 7.35 2.48
CA GLU A 8 44.08 7.55 3.00
C GLU A 8 43.13 8.15 1.94
N SER A 9 43.66 8.90 0.96
CA SER A 9 42.87 9.61 -0.05
C SER A 9 41.97 8.75 -0.96
N PRO A 10 42.36 7.55 -1.45
CA PRO A 10 41.48 6.74 -2.29
C PRO A 10 40.36 6.03 -1.50
N ARG A 11 40.58 5.76 -0.21
CA ARG A 11 39.55 5.19 0.68
C ARG A 11 38.53 6.24 1.07
N LEU A 12 38.99 7.44 1.42
CA LEU A 12 38.13 8.57 1.74
C LEU A 12 37.25 8.97 0.54
N CYS A 13 37.84 9.09 -0.65
CA CYS A 13 37.12 9.41 -1.88
C CYS A 13 36.00 8.39 -2.19
N LEU A 14 36.28 7.10 -1.97
CA LEU A 14 35.29 6.05 -2.17
C LEU A 14 34.15 6.10 -1.14
N SER A 15 34.45 6.34 0.14
CA SER A 15 33.43 6.49 1.18
C SER A 15 32.52 7.68 0.89
N VAL A 16 33.07 8.79 0.41
CA VAL A 16 32.30 9.96 -0.04
C VAL A 16 31.39 9.60 -1.22
N ILE A 17 31.87 8.83 -2.21
CA ILE A 17 31.05 8.38 -3.34
C ILE A 17 29.86 7.54 -2.86
N TRP A 18 30.08 6.58 -1.95
CA TRP A 18 29.00 5.77 -1.39
C TRP A 18 27.99 6.60 -0.59
N LEU A 19 28.47 7.57 0.17
CA LEU A 19 27.61 8.51 0.88
C LEU A 19 26.74 9.31 -0.10
N CYS A 20 27.33 9.86 -1.16
CA CYS A 20 26.59 10.60 -2.18
C CYS A 20 25.54 9.73 -2.90
N ILE A 21 25.90 8.50 -3.27
CA ILE A 21 24.95 7.55 -3.89
C ILE A 21 23.82 7.24 -2.90
N GLY A 22 24.16 6.98 -1.64
CA GLY A 22 23.17 6.64 -0.61
C GLY A 22 22.21 7.78 -0.29
N VAL A 23 22.74 8.99 -0.10
CA VAL A 23 21.93 10.19 0.11
C VAL A 23 21.07 10.49 -1.12
N GLY A 24 21.64 10.39 -2.33
CA GLY A 24 20.89 10.60 -3.57
C GLY A 24 19.75 9.59 -3.73
N LEU A 25 20.00 8.31 -3.45
CA LEU A 25 18.99 7.25 -3.49
C LEU A 25 17.90 7.48 -2.44
N PHE A 26 18.28 7.81 -1.21
CA PHE A 26 17.34 8.14 -0.14
C PHE A 26 16.43 9.30 -0.53
N LEU A 27 16.99 10.43 -0.99
CA LEU A 27 16.21 11.60 -1.40
C LEU A 27 15.28 11.29 -2.58
N PHE A 28 15.75 10.46 -3.52
CA PHE A 28 14.92 10.00 -4.64
C PHE A 28 13.75 9.14 -4.16
N LEU A 29 14.00 8.11 -3.34
CA LEU A 29 12.96 7.24 -2.80
C LEU A 29 11.96 8.01 -1.94
N ASP A 30 12.46 8.95 -1.14
CA ASP A 30 11.62 9.77 -0.27
C ASP A 30 10.74 10.75 -1.06
N SER A 31 11.26 11.34 -2.14
CA SER A 31 10.47 12.27 -2.96
C SER A 31 9.45 11.57 -3.86
N VAL A 32 9.79 10.39 -4.40
CA VAL A 32 8.96 9.72 -5.43
C VAL A 32 8.07 8.63 -4.83
N PHE A 33 8.48 7.96 -3.75
CA PHE A 33 7.83 6.76 -3.21
C PHE A 33 7.45 6.87 -1.72
N ALA A 34 7.44 8.07 -1.13
CA ALA A 34 7.14 8.26 0.30
C ALA A 34 5.85 7.56 0.78
N TYR A 35 4.77 7.61 0.00
CA TYR A 35 3.49 6.99 0.38
C TYR A 35 3.48 5.48 0.23
N HIS A 36 4.32 4.93 -0.66
CA HIS A 36 4.38 3.50 -0.93
C HIS A 36 4.86 2.71 0.29
N PHE A 37 5.94 3.18 0.93
CA PHE A 37 6.45 2.54 2.15
C PHE A 37 5.41 2.56 3.29
N ARG A 38 4.73 3.70 3.49
CA ARG A 38 3.66 3.84 4.49
C ARG A 38 2.45 2.96 4.18
N PHE A 39 2.20 2.71 2.90
CA PHE A 39 1.14 1.83 2.43
C PHE A 39 1.48 0.35 2.65
N ILE A 40 2.71 -0.08 2.37
CA ILE A 40 3.15 -1.47 2.61
C ILE A 40 3.09 -1.86 4.08
N GLU A 41 3.46 -0.92 4.98
CA GLU A 41 3.48 -1.16 6.42
C GLU A 41 2.15 -1.72 6.96
N GLN A 42 1.02 -1.30 6.42
CA GLN A 42 -0.30 -1.68 6.92
C GLN A 42 -0.68 -3.14 6.63
N PHE A 43 0.11 -3.88 5.87
CA PHE A 43 -0.18 -5.28 5.55
C PHE A 43 0.36 -6.26 6.59
N ARG A 44 1.15 -5.79 7.56
CA ARG A 44 1.79 -6.65 8.56
C ARG A 44 1.79 -5.99 9.94
N LEU A 45 1.73 -6.81 10.99
CA LEU A 45 1.87 -6.35 12.37
C LEU A 45 2.97 -7.13 13.08
N PHE A 46 4.13 -6.47 13.26
CA PHE A 46 5.21 -7.03 14.06
C PHE A 46 4.85 -7.03 15.56
N ARG A 47 5.17 -8.14 16.25
CA ARG A 47 4.87 -8.33 17.68
C ARG A 47 6.15 -8.64 18.44
N PHE A 48 6.44 -7.87 19.49
CA PHE A 48 7.54 -8.13 20.43
C PHE A 48 7.13 -9.20 21.45
N SER A 49 6.76 -10.39 20.97
CA SER A 49 6.36 -11.52 21.81
C SER A 49 7.13 -12.79 21.47
N ALA A 50 7.37 -13.61 22.49
CA ALA A 50 8.09 -14.88 22.32
C ALA A 50 7.30 -15.84 21.43
N GLU A 51 5.96 -15.82 21.52
CA GLU A 51 5.10 -16.66 20.69
C GLU A 51 5.24 -16.30 19.20
N TYR A 52 5.30 -15.00 18.88
CA TYR A 52 5.49 -14.55 17.50
C TYR A 52 6.87 -14.95 16.95
N ALA A 53 7.93 -14.80 17.75
CA ALA A 53 9.27 -15.23 17.35
C ALA A 53 9.34 -16.75 17.14
N GLN A 54 8.74 -17.54 18.04
CA GLN A 54 8.72 -19.00 17.95
C GLN A 54 7.90 -19.48 16.74
N GLU A 55 6.76 -18.85 16.48
CA GLU A 55 5.91 -19.12 15.31
C GLU A 55 6.72 -18.98 14.02
N HIS A 56 7.46 -17.87 13.87
CA HIS A 56 8.23 -17.62 12.65
C HIS A 56 9.54 -18.39 12.57
N PHE A 57 10.27 -18.62 13.66
CA PHE A 57 11.47 -19.47 13.63
C PHE A 57 11.16 -20.97 13.46
N SER A 58 9.89 -21.38 13.42
CA SER A 58 9.52 -22.79 13.25
C SER A 58 9.59 -23.29 11.79
N TYR A 59 9.71 -22.40 10.81
CA TYR A 59 9.69 -22.77 9.38
C TYR A 59 10.83 -22.11 8.56
N PRO A 60 11.23 -22.71 7.42
CA PRO A 60 12.27 -22.16 6.53
C PRO A 60 11.90 -20.80 5.94
N GLY A 61 12.85 -19.87 5.90
CA GLY A 61 12.64 -18.47 5.51
C GLY A 61 12.02 -17.60 6.63
N GLY A 62 11.57 -18.21 7.72
CA GLY A 62 10.97 -17.54 8.86
C GLY A 62 11.89 -16.52 9.57
N PRO A 63 13.20 -16.77 9.72
CA PRO A 63 14.12 -15.76 10.22
C PRO A 63 14.22 -14.50 9.35
N ALA A 64 14.25 -14.66 8.02
CA ALA A 64 14.18 -13.53 7.09
C ALA A 64 12.84 -12.79 7.19
N PHE A 65 11.73 -13.52 7.30
CA PHE A 65 10.39 -12.95 7.55
C PHE A 65 10.34 -12.11 8.83
N TYR A 66 10.90 -12.62 9.93
CA TYR A 66 10.93 -11.93 11.22
C TYR A 66 11.75 -10.64 11.12
N ALA A 67 12.92 -10.68 10.49
CA ALA A 67 13.77 -9.52 10.27
C ALA A 67 13.10 -8.49 9.34
N ALA A 68 12.47 -8.93 8.25
CA ALA A 68 11.74 -8.06 7.33
C ALA A 68 10.58 -7.36 8.04
N SER A 69 9.77 -8.11 8.80
CA SER A 69 8.64 -7.57 9.55
C SER A 69 9.08 -6.58 10.63
N PHE A 70 10.23 -6.83 11.26
CA PHE A 70 10.84 -5.89 12.20
C PHE A 70 11.26 -4.57 11.52
N LEU A 71 11.79 -4.61 10.29
CA LEU A 71 12.16 -3.40 9.55
C LEU A 71 10.93 -2.64 9.04
N ILE A 72 9.96 -3.36 8.46
CA ILE A 72 8.74 -2.79 7.87
C ILE A 72 7.92 -2.02 8.92
N GLN A 73 7.92 -2.42 10.19
CA GLN A 73 7.14 -1.71 11.22
C GLN A 73 7.53 -0.21 11.34
N TYR A 74 8.76 0.15 10.97
CA TYR A 74 9.23 1.54 11.00
C TYR A 74 8.77 2.36 9.80
N TYR A 75 8.30 1.71 8.73
CA TYR A 75 7.78 2.37 7.53
C TYR A 75 6.51 3.18 7.84
N ILE A 76 5.91 3.03 9.04
CA ILE A 76 4.82 3.88 9.53
C ILE A 76 5.23 5.36 9.58
N HIS A 77 6.51 5.64 9.86
CA HIS A 77 7.06 6.98 9.96
C HIS A 77 7.47 7.53 8.59
N PRO A 78 7.30 8.84 8.35
CA PRO A 78 7.86 9.50 7.17
C PRO A 78 9.38 9.25 7.06
N HIS A 79 9.87 9.12 5.83
CA HIS A 79 11.30 8.95 5.49
C HIS A 79 11.95 7.62 5.90
N ALA A 80 11.47 6.95 6.96
CA ALA A 80 12.10 5.75 7.50
C ALA A 80 12.17 4.60 6.47
N GLY A 81 11.09 4.36 5.73
CA GLY A 81 11.07 3.34 4.68
C GLY A 81 12.10 3.60 3.58
N ALA A 82 12.10 4.82 3.03
CA ALA A 82 13.08 5.23 2.01
C ALA A 82 14.53 5.07 2.51
N LEU A 83 14.80 5.41 3.78
CA LEU A 83 16.13 5.25 4.38
C LEU A 83 16.52 3.77 4.48
N ILE A 84 15.63 2.92 5.01
CA ILE A 84 15.90 1.49 5.17
C ILE A 84 16.15 0.83 3.81
N SER A 85 15.27 1.03 2.83
CA SER A 85 15.43 0.43 1.49
C SER A 85 16.69 0.95 0.78
N ALA A 86 17.02 2.24 0.93
CA ALA A 86 18.27 2.78 0.40
C ALA A 86 19.51 2.13 1.03
N LEU A 87 19.52 1.93 2.36
CA LEU A 87 20.62 1.26 3.06
C LEU A 87 20.76 -0.20 2.61
N LEU A 88 19.66 -0.94 2.47
CA LEU A 88 19.68 -2.33 1.99
C LEU A 88 20.23 -2.42 0.56
N ALA A 89 19.81 -1.54 -0.34
CA ALA A 89 20.30 -1.48 -1.71
C ALA A 89 21.81 -1.13 -1.77
N LEU A 90 22.27 -0.20 -0.92
CA LEU A 90 23.70 0.13 -0.81
C LEU A 90 24.52 -1.08 -0.33
N LEU A 91 24.04 -1.80 0.68
CA LEU A 91 24.70 -3.01 1.18
C LEU A 91 24.83 -4.06 0.07
N ALA A 92 23.78 -4.27 -0.72
CA ALA A 92 23.80 -5.19 -1.86
C ALA A 92 24.87 -4.76 -2.90
N CYS A 93 24.87 -3.48 -3.27
CA CYS A 93 25.86 -2.93 -4.20
C CYS A 93 27.31 -3.09 -3.67
N MET A 94 27.52 -2.85 -2.37
CA MET A 94 28.82 -2.99 -1.72
C MET A 94 29.31 -4.45 -1.71
N GLY A 95 28.44 -5.40 -1.36
CA GLY A 95 28.76 -6.82 -1.35
C GLY A 95 29.11 -7.35 -2.74
N LEU A 96 28.30 -7.02 -3.75
CA LEU A 96 28.55 -7.39 -5.15
C LEU A 96 29.86 -6.79 -5.67
N ARG A 97 30.16 -5.53 -5.32
CA ARG A 97 31.44 -4.92 -5.66
C ARG A 97 32.61 -5.65 -5.01
N GLY A 98 32.45 -6.10 -3.77
CA GLY A 98 33.43 -6.93 -3.06
C GLY A 98 33.75 -8.20 -3.84
N ILE A 99 32.71 -8.91 -4.29
CA ILE A 99 32.83 -10.11 -5.13
C ILE A 99 33.55 -9.80 -6.45
N CYS A 100 33.08 -8.79 -7.19
CA CYS A 100 33.68 -8.38 -8.47
C CYS A 100 35.18 -8.07 -8.33
N ARG A 101 35.58 -7.36 -7.26
CA ARG A 101 36.98 -7.03 -6.99
C ARG A 101 37.81 -8.23 -6.58
N HIS A 102 37.22 -9.20 -5.87
CA HIS A 102 37.92 -10.42 -5.50
C HIS A 102 38.18 -11.31 -6.72
N LEU A 103 37.19 -11.43 -7.61
CA LEU A 103 37.26 -12.28 -8.80
C LEU A 103 38.09 -11.67 -9.95
N ALA A 104 38.01 -10.35 -10.14
CA ALA A 104 38.73 -9.64 -11.19
C ALA A 104 39.36 -8.32 -10.68
N PRO A 105 40.45 -8.38 -9.88
CA PRO A 105 41.03 -7.19 -9.23
C PRO A 105 41.50 -6.09 -10.18
N ARG A 106 41.87 -6.47 -11.42
CA ARG A 106 42.39 -5.57 -12.45
C ARG A 106 41.31 -4.95 -13.35
N ARG A 107 40.03 -5.33 -13.16
CA ARG A 107 38.91 -4.82 -13.97
C ARG A 107 37.90 -4.09 -13.09
N SER A 108 37.33 -3.03 -13.62
CA SER A 108 36.23 -2.30 -13.00
C SER A 108 34.92 -2.65 -13.71
N PHE A 109 33.91 -3.06 -12.94
CA PHE A 109 32.55 -3.29 -13.41
C PHE A 109 31.57 -2.41 -12.64
N PRO A 110 31.75 -1.07 -12.63
CA PRO A 110 31.02 -0.17 -11.74
C PRO A 110 29.50 -0.32 -11.87
N LEU A 111 29.02 -0.53 -13.09
CA LEU A 111 27.59 -0.59 -13.38
C LEU A 111 27.02 -2.01 -13.20
N LEU A 112 27.82 -3.07 -13.35
CA LEU A 112 27.36 -4.43 -13.10
C LEU A 112 26.92 -4.62 -11.64
N TRP A 113 27.76 -4.25 -10.68
CA TRP A 113 27.40 -4.37 -9.26
C TRP A 113 26.38 -3.32 -8.81
N LEU A 114 26.32 -2.15 -9.46
CA LEU A 114 25.34 -1.12 -9.15
C LEU A 114 23.94 -1.53 -9.62
N VAL A 115 23.78 -1.91 -10.90
CA VAL A 115 22.49 -2.30 -11.47
C VAL A 115 21.94 -3.53 -10.78
N VAL A 116 22.77 -4.57 -10.64
CA VAL A 116 22.34 -5.82 -10.01
C VAL A 116 22.02 -5.62 -8.53
N GLY A 117 22.78 -4.77 -7.83
CA GLY A 117 22.51 -4.45 -6.44
C GLY A 117 21.21 -3.66 -6.23
N MET A 118 20.72 -2.95 -7.26
CA MET A 118 19.45 -2.20 -7.22
C MET A 118 18.23 -3.02 -7.66
N LEU A 119 18.40 -4.24 -8.22
CA LEU A 119 17.27 -5.06 -8.67
C LEU A 119 16.25 -5.39 -7.56
N PRO A 120 16.66 -5.78 -6.33
CA PRO A 120 15.70 -6.04 -5.25
C PRO A 120 14.89 -4.80 -4.87
N LEU A 121 15.50 -3.61 -4.95
CA LEU A 121 14.79 -2.36 -4.71
C LEU A 121 13.70 -2.11 -5.76
N VAL A 122 13.96 -2.47 -7.03
CA VAL A 122 12.94 -2.38 -8.09
C VAL A 122 11.79 -3.36 -7.83
N ALA A 123 12.09 -4.57 -7.34
CA ALA A 123 11.06 -5.54 -6.96
C ALA A 123 10.22 -5.05 -5.77
N GLU A 124 10.84 -4.39 -4.77
CA GLU A 124 10.17 -3.80 -3.60
C GLU A 124 9.15 -2.71 -3.96
N LEU A 125 9.23 -2.10 -5.15
CA LEU A 125 8.23 -1.12 -5.59
C LEU A 125 6.86 -1.74 -5.89
N ASP A 126 6.75 -3.07 -6.03
CA ASP A 126 5.43 -3.70 -6.07
C ASP A 126 4.92 -3.94 -4.65
N SER A 127 3.72 -3.46 -4.36
CA SER A 127 3.01 -3.69 -3.10
C SER A 127 2.81 -5.17 -2.72
N ASN A 128 2.86 -6.08 -3.69
CA ASN A 128 2.74 -7.53 -3.49
C ASN A 128 4.09 -8.21 -3.20
N HIS A 129 5.19 -7.49 -3.33
CA HIS A 129 6.53 -8.01 -3.11
C HIS A 129 6.92 -7.95 -1.64
N HIS A 130 7.76 -8.90 -1.21
CA HIS A 130 8.14 -9.08 0.19
C HIS A 130 9.61 -8.70 0.41
N LEU A 131 9.89 -7.86 1.41
CA LEU A 131 11.23 -7.39 1.76
C LEU A 131 12.21 -8.52 2.13
N GLU A 132 11.67 -9.67 2.50
CA GLU A 132 12.39 -10.93 2.69
C GLU A 132 13.28 -11.30 1.52
N GLU A 133 12.88 -11.01 0.27
CA GLU A 133 13.72 -11.25 -0.92
C GLU A 133 15.04 -10.48 -0.82
N THR A 134 14.96 -9.20 -0.49
CA THR A 134 16.12 -8.31 -0.35
C THR A 134 17.05 -8.80 0.75
N LEU A 135 16.51 -9.23 1.89
CA LEU A 135 17.30 -9.79 2.98
C LEU A 135 17.95 -11.13 2.60
N ALA A 136 17.22 -11.99 1.91
CA ALA A 136 17.72 -13.26 1.41
C ALA A 136 18.83 -13.07 0.38
N PHE A 137 18.66 -12.10 -0.52
CA PHE A 137 19.66 -11.71 -1.52
C PHE A 137 20.95 -11.20 -0.87
N LEU A 138 20.84 -10.35 0.16
CA LEU A 138 21.99 -9.89 0.94
C LEU A 138 22.71 -11.06 1.62
N LEU A 139 21.97 -11.97 2.25
CA LEU A 139 22.53 -13.15 2.90
C LEU A 139 23.29 -14.03 1.88
N SER A 140 22.75 -14.20 0.67
CA SER A 140 23.39 -14.93 -0.42
C SER A 140 24.68 -14.25 -0.91
N ILE A 141 24.66 -12.93 -1.11
CA ILE A 141 25.84 -12.16 -1.53
C ILE A 141 26.98 -12.32 -0.52
N TYR A 142 26.72 -12.07 0.76
CA TYR A 142 27.78 -12.09 1.77
C TYR A 142 28.25 -13.51 2.09
N SER A 143 27.36 -14.50 2.02
CA SER A 143 27.77 -15.91 2.13
C SER A 143 28.68 -16.32 0.98
N PHE A 144 28.34 -15.96 -0.26
CA PHE A 144 29.20 -16.25 -1.40
C PHE A 144 30.54 -15.51 -1.31
N TYR A 145 30.53 -14.26 -0.83
CA TYR A 145 31.77 -13.53 -0.58
C TYR A 145 32.66 -14.24 0.46
N LEU A 146 32.08 -14.72 1.56
CA LEU A 146 32.79 -15.52 2.57
C LEU A 146 33.35 -16.81 1.97
N TYR A 147 32.58 -17.50 1.13
CA TYR A 147 33.03 -18.68 0.39
C TYR A 147 34.30 -18.41 -0.43
N LEU A 148 34.39 -17.26 -1.11
CA LEU A 148 35.59 -16.88 -1.88
C LEU A 148 36.82 -16.72 -0.98
N CYS A 149 36.65 -16.21 0.24
CA CYS A 149 37.72 -16.02 1.22
C CYS A 149 38.26 -17.34 1.80
N LEU A 150 37.56 -18.46 1.65
CA LEU A 150 38.01 -19.75 2.17
C LEU A 150 39.18 -20.30 1.31
N PRO A 151 40.32 -20.67 1.91
CA PRO A 151 41.52 -21.04 1.15
C PRO A 151 41.51 -22.50 0.65
N ARG A 152 40.97 -23.43 1.44
CA ARG A 152 41.04 -24.89 1.19
C ARG A 152 39.77 -25.43 0.53
N SER A 153 39.91 -26.30 -0.48
CA SER A 153 38.76 -26.89 -1.21
C SER A 153 37.85 -27.74 -0.31
N VAL A 154 38.40 -28.48 0.65
CA VAL A 154 37.59 -29.28 1.59
C VAL A 154 36.72 -28.38 2.46
N VAL A 155 37.29 -27.29 2.99
CA VAL A 155 36.56 -26.31 3.82
C VAL A 155 35.45 -25.64 3.01
N ARG A 156 35.68 -25.35 1.72
CA ARG A 156 34.65 -24.82 0.80
C ARG A 156 33.48 -25.78 0.62
N VAL A 157 33.75 -27.08 0.44
CA VAL A 157 32.70 -28.10 0.28
C VAL A 157 31.90 -28.25 1.58
N VAL A 158 32.57 -28.36 2.73
CA VAL A 158 31.91 -28.44 4.04
C VAL A 158 31.09 -27.19 4.32
N TYR A 159 31.62 -26.01 4.00
CA TYR A 159 30.92 -24.74 4.10
C TYR A 159 29.64 -24.78 3.28
N LEU A 160 29.71 -25.08 1.98
CA LEU A 160 28.52 -25.13 1.11
C LEU A 160 27.47 -26.12 1.62
N LEU A 161 27.87 -27.30 2.10
CA LEU A 161 26.94 -28.28 2.68
C LEU A 161 26.20 -27.73 3.90
N ALA A 162 26.94 -27.18 4.87
CA ALA A 162 26.34 -26.60 6.08
C ALA A 162 25.41 -25.43 5.73
N VAL A 163 25.84 -24.63 4.78
CA VAL A 163 25.23 -23.37 4.41
C VAL A 163 24.03 -23.55 3.47
N SER A 164 23.95 -24.64 2.69
CA SER A 164 22.73 -25.00 1.97
C SER A 164 21.55 -25.28 2.91
N TRP A 165 21.79 -26.01 4.01
CA TRP A 165 20.75 -26.31 5.00
C TRP A 165 20.40 -25.09 5.85
N LEU A 166 21.42 -24.44 6.42
CA LEU A 166 21.22 -23.25 7.25
C LEU A 166 20.64 -22.09 6.45
N GLY A 167 21.14 -21.88 5.23
CA GLY A 167 20.69 -20.81 4.35
C GLY A 167 19.26 -20.99 3.86
N PHE A 168 18.85 -22.21 3.52
CA PHE A 168 17.45 -22.50 3.22
C PHE A 168 16.55 -22.24 4.43
N TYR A 169 16.98 -22.63 5.65
CA TYR A 169 16.25 -22.31 6.87
C TYR A 169 16.15 -20.80 7.13
N LEU A 170 17.24 -20.04 6.93
CA LEU A 170 17.26 -18.59 7.20
C LEU A 170 16.49 -17.78 6.15
N ALA A 171 16.65 -18.14 4.88
CA ALA A 171 16.36 -17.28 3.73
C ALA A 171 15.78 -18.04 2.52
N GLY A 172 15.16 -19.20 2.75
CA GLY A 172 14.34 -19.92 1.78
C GLY A 172 15.03 -20.24 0.44
N PRO A 173 14.27 -20.31 -0.68
CA PRO A 173 14.80 -20.73 -1.98
C PRO A 173 15.80 -19.75 -2.62
N MET A 174 15.73 -18.47 -2.27
CA MET A 174 16.70 -17.46 -2.78
C MET A 174 18.13 -17.78 -2.33
N TYR A 175 18.30 -18.62 -1.32
CA TYR A 175 19.61 -19.06 -0.88
C TYR A 175 20.35 -19.92 -1.90
N GLU A 176 19.63 -20.63 -2.78
CA GLU A 176 20.19 -21.49 -3.82
C GLU A 176 21.17 -20.74 -4.74
N MET A 177 20.97 -19.44 -4.91
CA MET A 177 21.89 -18.56 -5.62
C MET A 177 23.34 -18.70 -5.18
N THR A 178 23.59 -18.84 -3.88
CA THR A 178 24.95 -19.01 -3.34
C THR A 178 25.61 -20.27 -3.87
N VAL A 179 24.85 -21.37 -3.90
CA VAL A 179 25.32 -22.67 -4.38
C VAL A 179 25.55 -22.63 -5.89
N LEU A 180 24.60 -22.07 -6.64
CA LEU A 180 24.72 -21.89 -8.09
C LEU A 180 25.94 -21.02 -8.45
N SER A 181 26.16 -19.92 -7.73
CA SER A 181 27.34 -19.07 -7.89
C SER A 181 28.65 -19.79 -7.59
N ALA A 182 28.69 -20.63 -6.56
CA ALA A 182 29.87 -21.45 -6.25
C ALA A 182 30.16 -22.47 -7.36
N LEU A 183 29.12 -23.12 -7.90
CA LEU A 183 29.25 -24.05 -9.02
C LEU A 183 29.78 -23.35 -10.27
N VAL A 184 29.22 -22.18 -10.62
CA VAL A 184 29.69 -21.35 -11.74
C VAL A 184 31.17 -21.00 -11.54
N TYR A 185 31.54 -20.52 -10.35
CA TYR A 185 32.93 -20.16 -10.05
C TYR A 185 33.89 -21.35 -10.18
N GLU A 186 33.57 -22.50 -9.59
CA GLU A 186 34.44 -23.70 -9.65
C GLU A 186 34.49 -24.34 -11.05
N CYS A 187 33.42 -24.19 -11.83
CA CYS A 187 33.37 -24.57 -13.25
C CYS A 187 34.36 -23.73 -14.08
N VAL A 188 34.19 -22.40 -14.02
CA VAL A 188 34.87 -21.46 -14.91
C VAL A 188 36.32 -21.22 -14.48
N ALA A 189 36.57 -21.01 -13.19
CA ALA A 189 37.88 -20.59 -12.70
C ALA A 189 38.84 -21.75 -12.42
N ARG A 190 38.34 -22.95 -12.11
CA ARG A 190 39.16 -24.06 -11.62
C ARG A 190 39.00 -25.37 -12.40
N SER A 191 38.07 -25.44 -13.36
CA SER A 191 37.78 -26.64 -14.16
C SER A 191 37.61 -27.91 -13.30
N SER A 192 37.11 -27.75 -12.07
CA SER A 192 37.12 -28.80 -11.03
C SER A 192 35.72 -29.32 -10.68
N LEU A 193 34.79 -29.22 -11.64
CA LEU A 193 33.36 -29.48 -11.45
C LEU A 193 33.04 -30.89 -10.92
N ARG A 194 33.93 -31.86 -11.17
CA ARG A 194 33.83 -33.24 -10.66
C ARG A 194 33.74 -33.34 -9.12
N LYS A 195 34.18 -32.33 -8.36
CA LYS A 195 34.07 -32.35 -6.89
C LYS A 195 32.78 -31.71 -6.36
N TYR A 196 32.09 -30.95 -7.20
CA TYR A 196 30.99 -30.08 -6.78
C TYR A 196 29.63 -30.45 -7.42
N TYR A 197 29.59 -31.32 -8.45
CA TYR A 197 28.33 -31.69 -9.11
C TYR A 197 27.32 -32.39 -8.17
N LEU A 198 27.80 -33.13 -7.15
CA LEU A 198 26.95 -33.75 -6.13
C LEU A 198 26.38 -32.75 -5.12
N LEU A 199 26.87 -31.50 -5.07
CA LEU A 199 26.36 -30.49 -4.14
C LEU A 199 25.02 -29.91 -4.58
N LEU A 200 24.72 -29.88 -5.88
CA LEU A 200 23.45 -29.39 -6.40
C LEU A 200 22.25 -30.22 -5.91
N PRO A 201 22.23 -31.57 -6.05
CA PRO A 201 21.12 -32.36 -5.51
C PRO A 201 21.08 -32.28 -3.97
N VAL A 202 22.23 -32.22 -3.29
CA VAL A 202 22.28 -32.13 -1.83
C VAL A 202 21.77 -30.78 -1.31
N SER A 203 22.00 -29.69 -2.04
CA SER A 203 21.49 -28.37 -1.66
C SER A 203 19.98 -28.23 -1.81
N LEU A 204 19.36 -29.04 -2.69
CA LEU A 204 17.91 -29.08 -2.87
C LEU A 204 17.22 -30.02 -1.87
N LEU A 205 17.96 -30.91 -1.19
CA LEU A 205 17.38 -31.85 -0.22
C LEU A 205 16.55 -31.18 0.88
N PRO A 206 16.94 -30.04 1.50
CA PRO A 206 16.11 -29.37 2.49
C PRO A 206 14.72 -29.00 1.95
N ALA A 207 14.66 -28.42 0.75
CA ALA A 207 13.41 -28.05 0.09
C ALA A 207 12.57 -29.28 -0.28
N ILE A 208 13.22 -30.32 -0.82
CA ILE A 208 12.57 -31.60 -1.15
C ILE A 208 11.99 -32.23 0.12
N LEU A 209 12.76 -32.40 1.19
CA LEU A 209 12.30 -33.00 2.44
C LEU A 209 11.16 -32.18 3.06
N TYR A 210 11.22 -30.86 2.99
CA TYR A 210 10.16 -29.99 3.49
C TYR A 210 8.86 -30.11 2.68
N TYR A 211 8.98 -30.26 1.36
CA TYR A 211 7.85 -30.57 0.46
C TYR A 211 7.24 -31.94 0.79
N TRP A 212 8.07 -32.99 0.89
CA TRP A 212 7.62 -34.35 1.20
C TRP A 212 6.99 -34.48 2.59
N ALA A 213 7.43 -33.66 3.56
CA ALA A 213 6.81 -33.59 4.87
C ALA A 213 5.42 -32.91 4.87
N GLY A 214 4.94 -32.42 3.72
CA GLY A 214 3.67 -31.71 3.59
C GLY A 214 3.66 -30.31 4.22
N LYS A 215 4.83 -29.80 4.61
CA LYS A 215 4.97 -28.51 5.31
C LYS A 215 5.24 -27.33 4.37
N GLY A 216 5.66 -27.63 3.14
CA GLY A 216 6.09 -26.61 2.18
C GLY A 216 5.02 -26.05 1.26
N GLY A 217 3.78 -26.56 1.32
CA GLY A 217 2.69 -26.09 0.46
C GLY A 217 2.97 -26.38 -1.02
N GLU A 218 2.95 -25.32 -1.84
CA GLU A 218 3.14 -25.42 -3.29
C GLU A 218 4.62 -25.53 -3.66
N SER A 219 4.94 -26.37 -4.65
CA SER A 219 6.33 -26.58 -5.09
C SER A 219 6.97 -25.29 -5.61
N ARG A 220 6.23 -24.41 -6.30
CA ARG A 220 6.77 -23.12 -6.77
C ARG A 220 7.38 -22.31 -5.63
N VAL A 221 6.68 -22.19 -4.49
CA VAL A 221 7.11 -21.41 -3.33
C VAL A 221 8.40 -21.95 -2.72
N LEU A 222 8.70 -23.25 -2.86
CA LEU A 222 9.88 -23.85 -2.25
C LEU A 222 11.14 -23.81 -3.10
N PHE A 223 11.01 -23.57 -4.41
CA PHE A 223 12.11 -23.66 -5.37
C PHE A 223 12.28 -22.39 -6.22
N THR A 224 11.37 -21.42 -6.12
CA THR A 224 11.41 -20.20 -6.94
C THR A 224 11.24 -18.93 -6.08
N PRO A 225 11.46 -17.74 -6.66
CA PRO A 225 11.20 -16.47 -6.00
C PRO A 225 9.73 -16.21 -5.64
N ASP A 226 8.80 -17.09 -6.04
CA ASP A 226 7.39 -17.03 -5.62
C ASP A 226 7.24 -17.13 -4.08
N ALA A 227 8.28 -17.55 -3.36
CA ALA A 227 8.36 -17.46 -1.90
C ALA A 227 8.24 -16.04 -1.32
N TYR A 228 8.60 -15.03 -2.11
CA TYR A 228 8.71 -13.64 -1.69
C TYR A 228 7.72 -12.73 -2.40
N TYR A 229 6.62 -13.32 -2.85
CA TYR A 229 5.57 -12.62 -3.56
C TYR A 229 4.22 -13.08 -3.04
N SER A 230 3.19 -12.26 -3.27
CA SER A 230 1.87 -12.59 -2.78
C SER A 230 1.42 -13.97 -3.24
N SER A 231 1.09 -14.85 -2.30
CA SER A 231 0.74 -16.27 -2.54
C SER A 231 -0.36 -16.48 -3.58
N ARG A 232 -1.25 -15.50 -3.77
CA ARG A 232 -2.36 -15.52 -4.74
C ARG A 232 -1.93 -15.21 -6.17
N LEU A 233 -0.71 -14.74 -6.38
CA LEU A 233 -0.19 -14.27 -7.65
C LEU A 233 1.11 -15.02 -7.98
N GLN A 234 1.53 -14.94 -9.25
CA GLN A 234 2.85 -15.39 -9.65
C GLN A 234 3.84 -14.22 -9.54
N ALA A 235 5.06 -14.51 -9.11
CA ALA A 235 6.12 -13.51 -8.99
C ALA A 235 6.37 -12.80 -10.32
N GLN A 236 6.65 -11.49 -10.25
CA GLN A 236 7.01 -10.72 -11.43
C GLN A 236 8.36 -11.18 -12.00
N ALA A 237 8.58 -10.91 -13.30
CA ALA A 237 9.84 -11.21 -13.97
C ALA A 237 11.08 -10.62 -13.25
N VAL A 238 10.92 -9.46 -12.58
CA VAL A 238 12.00 -8.80 -11.83
C VAL A 238 12.54 -9.71 -10.71
N SER A 239 11.69 -10.40 -9.95
CA SER A 239 12.14 -11.32 -8.89
C SER A 239 12.95 -12.50 -9.45
N TYR A 240 12.59 -13.01 -10.64
CA TYR A 240 13.41 -14.01 -11.33
C TYR A 240 14.75 -13.44 -11.82
N TYR A 241 14.80 -12.16 -12.20
CA TYR A 241 16.08 -11.49 -12.49
C TYR A 241 16.93 -11.33 -11.24
N VAL A 242 16.33 -11.00 -10.08
CA VAL A 242 17.03 -10.97 -8.79
C VAL A 242 17.64 -12.34 -8.48
N TRP A 243 16.89 -13.43 -8.66
CA TRP A 243 17.35 -14.81 -8.45
C TRP A 243 18.43 -15.28 -9.42
N ALA A 244 18.42 -14.80 -10.67
CA ALA A 244 19.48 -15.09 -11.62
C ALA A 244 20.73 -14.20 -11.44
N ALA A 245 20.64 -13.13 -10.64
CA ALA A 245 21.60 -12.04 -10.70
C ALA A 245 22.99 -12.41 -10.17
N LEU A 246 23.07 -13.03 -8.99
CA LEU A 246 24.36 -13.38 -8.37
C LEU A 246 25.15 -14.42 -9.21
N PRO A 247 24.56 -15.54 -9.67
CA PRO A 247 25.26 -16.46 -10.58
C PRO A 247 25.74 -15.78 -11.87
N THR A 248 24.93 -14.88 -12.43
CA THR A 248 25.27 -14.13 -13.65
C THR A 248 26.43 -13.16 -13.42
N VAL A 249 26.43 -12.41 -12.31
CA VAL A 249 27.54 -11.53 -11.93
C VAL A 249 28.83 -12.34 -11.76
N VAL A 250 28.76 -13.50 -11.11
CA VAL A 250 29.91 -14.40 -10.94
C VAL A 250 30.41 -14.93 -12.27
N LEU A 251 29.52 -15.38 -13.17
CA LEU A 251 29.89 -15.84 -14.50
C LEU A 251 30.63 -14.74 -15.30
N ILE A 252 30.03 -13.56 -15.40
CA ILE A 252 30.59 -12.43 -16.16
C ILE A 252 31.96 -12.04 -15.59
N THR A 253 32.05 -11.89 -14.27
CA THR A 253 33.29 -11.44 -13.61
C THR A 253 34.40 -12.49 -13.69
N THR A 254 34.10 -13.77 -13.48
CA THR A 254 35.10 -14.86 -13.60
C THR A 254 35.62 -15.01 -15.03
N LEU A 255 34.75 -15.04 -16.04
CA LEU A 255 35.13 -15.10 -17.45
C LEU A 255 36.00 -13.89 -17.82
N SER A 256 35.61 -12.71 -17.36
CA SER A 256 36.36 -11.48 -17.62
C SER A 256 37.77 -11.51 -17.00
N GLY A 257 37.92 -12.08 -15.80
CA GLY A 257 39.21 -12.27 -15.14
C GLY A 257 40.08 -13.31 -15.85
N TYR A 258 39.46 -14.37 -16.38
CA TYR A 258 40.13 -15.42 -17.13
C TYR A 258 40.70 -14.94 -18.47
N LEU A 259 40.00 -14.01 -19.14
CA LEU A 259 40.34 -13.58 -20.50
C LEU A 259 41.69 -12.86 -20.66
N LYS A 260 42.48 -12.61 -19.59
CA LYS A 260 43.86 -12.06 -19.46
C LYS A 260 44.29 -10.84 -20.30
N LYS A 261 43.60 -10.52 -21.38
CA LYS A 261 43.80 -9.40 -22.27
C LYS A 261 43.26 -8.16 -21.58
N ASN A 262 44.10 -7.15 -21.42
CA ASN A 262 43.61 -5.85 -21.03
C ASN A 262 42.66 -5.36 -22.11
N MET A 263 41.44 -5.06 -21.72
CA MET A 263 40.52 -4.41 -22.63
C MET A 263 41.08 -3.04 -23.01
N SER A 264 41.13 -2.74 -24.31
CA SER A 264 41.47 -1.41 -24.80
C SER A 264 40.62 -0.36 -24.11
N HIS A 265 41.17 0.84 -23.88
CA HIS A 265 40.47 1.97 -23.29
C HIS A 265 39.14 2.25 -24.02
N ARG A 266 39.10 2.11 -25.36
CA ARG A 266 37.86 2.24 -26.15
C ARG A 266 36.80 1.19 -25.80
N LEU A 267 37.22 -0.07 -25.63
CA LEU A 267 36.31 -1.17 -25.30
C LEU A 267 35.84 -1.08 -23.83
N GLN A 268 36.65 -0.52 -22.93
CA GLN A 268 36.22 -0.16 -21.57
C GLN A 268 35.18 0.96 -21.58
N THR A 269 35.40 2.03 -22.35
CA THR A 269 34.42 3.12 -22.50
C THR A 269 33.11 2.63 -23.11
N VAL A 270 33.16 1.81 -24.18
CA VAL A 270 31.97 1.21 -24.80
C VAL A 270 31.25 0.26 -23.83
N SER A 271 31.97 -0.54 -23.05
CA SER A 271 31.39 -1.41 -22.02
C SER A 271 30.71 -0.62 -20.91
N VAL A 272 31.32 0.48 -20.46
CA VAL A 272 30.69 1.39 -19.49
C VAL A 272 29.44 2.04 -20.10
N LEU A 273 29.51 2.58 -21.33
CA LEU A 273 28.35 3.19 -22.01
C LEU A 273 27.20 2.19 -22.21
N LEU A 274 27.49 0.96 -22.65
CA LEU A 274 26.51 -0.10 -22.83
C LEU A 274 25.89 -0.53 -21.49
N GLN A 275 26.70 -0.65 -20.44
CA GLN A 275 26.20 -0.93 -19.09
C GLN A 275 25.39 0.24 -18.55
N THR A 276 25.70 1.50 -18.88
CA THR A 276 24.93 2.68 -18.45
C THR A 276 23.59 2.72 -19.17
N ALA A 277 23.56 2.40 -20.47
CA ALA A 277 22.34 2.29 -21.25
C ALA A 277 21.45 1.15 -20.73
N LEU A 278 22.04 0.00 -20.38
CA LEU A 278 21.32 -1.13 -19.78
C LEU A 278 20.83 -0.81 -18.36
N ALA A 279 21.64 -0.14 -17.54
CA ALA A 279 21.26 0.35 -16.22
C ALA A 279 20.05 1.27 -16.29
N PHE A 280 20.13 2.27 -17.18
CA PHE A 280 19.05 3.21 -17.40
C PHE A 280 17.82 2.50 -17.97
N GLY A 281 17.98 1.55 -18.89
CA GLY A 281 16.88 0.75 -19.43
C GLY A 281 16.16 -0.09 -18.36
N VAL A 282 16.91 -0.80 -17.51
CA VAL A 282 16.35 -1.63 -16.43
C VAL A 282 15.69 -0.78 -15.35
N LEU A 283 16.32 0.32 -14.93
CA LEU A 283 15.73 1.25 -13.97
C LEU A 283 14.49 1.93 -14.58
N TYR A 284 14.56 2.42 -15.82
CA TYR A 284 13.43 3.06 -16.50
C TYR A 284 12.24 2.10 -16.69
N VAL A 285 12.49 0.86 -17.13
CA VAL A 285 11.45 -0.17 -17.26
C VAL A 285 10.90 -0.52 -15.89
N GLY A 286 11.76 -0.82 -14.91
CA GLY A 286 11.39 -1.15 -13.54
C GLY A 286 10.54 -0.07 -12.87
N PHE A 287 10.89 1.21 -13.04
CA PHE A 287 10.10 2.32 -12.52
C PHE A 287 8.79 2.55 -13.29
N ARG A 288 8.74 2.24 -14.59
CA ARG A 288 7.50 2.34 -15.38
C ARG A 288 6.53 1.19 -15.12
N THR A 289 7.04 0.02 -14.73
CA THR A 289 6.24 -1.18 -14.48
C THR A 289 5.90 -1.39 -13.00
N GLY A 290 6.72 -0.88 -12.07
CA GLY A 290 6.58 -1.14 -10.63
C GLY A 290 5.35 -0.50 -10.01
N ILE A 291 5.12 0.80 -10.25
CA ILE A 291 3.93 1.52 -9.73
C ILE A 291 3.38 2.45 -10.80
N THR A 292 2.10 2.28 -11.13
CA THR A 292 1.41 3.26 -11.99
C THR A 292 1.10 4.54 -11.20
N TYR A 293 1.09 5.69 -11.86
CA TYR A 293 0.70 6.96 -11.22
C TYR A 293 -0.67 6.87 -10.50
N ALA A 294 -1.63 6.13 -11.07
CA ALA A 294 -2.94 5.93 -10.44
C ALA A 294 -2.85 5.13 -9.13
N GLN A 295 -2.01 4.09 -9.09
CA GLN A 295 -1.76 3.31 -7.89
C GLN A 295 -1.06 4.16 -6.81
N TYR A 296 -0.02 4.90 -7.18
CA TYR A 296 0.67 5.79 -6.24
C TYR A 296 -0.27 6.84 -5.61
N ILE A 297 -1.14 7.45 -6.42
CA ILE A 297 -2.15 8.38 -5.93
C ILE A 297 -3.14 7.69 -4.98
N THR A 298 -3.50 6.42 -5.25
CA THR A 298 -4.33 5.62 -4.36
C THR A 298 -3.65 5.36 -3.01
N GLU A 299 -2.37 4.98 -3.01
CA GLU A 299 -1.56 4.78 -1.80
C GLU A 299 -1.43 6.08 -0.99
N GLN A 300 -1.27 7.21 -1.69
CA GLN A 300 -1.24 8.54 -1.08
C GLN A 300 -2.55 8.88 -0.35
N VAL A 301 -3.70 8.77 -1.03
CA VAL A 301 -4.99 9.10 -0.39
C VAL A 301 -5.40 8.09 0.67
N ASN A 302 -5.00 6.81 0.53
CA ASN A 302 -5.15 5.80 1.57
C ASN A 302 -4.40 6.21 2.85
N THR A 303 -3.17 6.70 2.70
CA THR A 303 -2.35 7.20 3.80
C THR A 303 -2.98 8.45 4.44
N TYR A 304 -3.42 9.42 3.64
CA TYR A 304 -4.11 10.59 4.17
C TYR A 304 -5.41 10.24 4.90
N SER A 305 -6.14 9.24 4.42
CA SER A 305 -7.35 8.74 5.07
C SER A 305 -7.02 8.11 6.43
N ARG A 306 -5.94 7.32 6.50
CA ARG A 306 -5.45 6.75 7.77
C ARG A 306 -5.08 7.83 8.78
N ASP A 307 -4.44 8.90 8.34
CA ASP A 307 -3.99 10.00 9.19
C ASP A 307 -5.11 11.00 9.53
N GLY A 308 -6.33 10.83 9.00
CA GLY A 308 -7.43 11.80 9.14
C GLY A 308 -7.17 13.14 8.42
N ALA A 309 -6.24 13.17 7.46
CA ALA A 309 -5.83 14.37 6.74
C ALA A 309 -6.79 14.71 5.58
N TRP A 310 -8.09 14.82 5.86
CA TRP A 310 -9.17 14.98 4.88
C TRP A 310 -8.96 16.15 3.93
N GLY A 311 -8.42 17.27 4.43
CA GLY A 311 -8.12 18.44 3.61
C GLY A 311 -7.14 18.16 2.46
N LYS A 312 -6.15 17.27 2.67
CA LYS A 312 -5.18 16.89 1.64
C LYS A 312 -5.83 16.05 0.53
N ILE A 313 -6.75 15.15 0.90
CA ILE A 313 -7.52 14.35 -0.07
C ILE A 313 -8.39 15.25 -0.93
N VAL A 314 -9.07 16.23 -0.32
CA VAL A 314 -9.89 17.20 -1.08
C VAL A 314 -9.03 18.03 -2.04
N ALA A 315 -7.80 18.37 -1.70
CA ALA A 315 -6.89 19.10 -2.59
C ALA A 315 -6.24 18.24 -3.70
N THR A 316 -6.23 16.91 -3.55
CA THR A 316 -5.57 16.01 -4.51
C THR A 316 -6.39 15.90 -5.80
N PRO A 317 -5.75 16.03 -6.98
CA PRO A 317 -6.43 15.90 -8.27
C PRO A 317 -6.75 14.43 -8.57
N LEU A 318 -7.93 13.99 -8.15
CA LEU A 318 -8.38 12.62 -8.27
C LEU A 318 -9.21 12.40 -9.54
N ASN A 319 -8.89 11.34 -10.29
CA ASN A 319 -9.68 10.91 -11.44
C ASN A 319 -10.94 10.12 -11.03
N THR A 320 -11.87 10.80 -10.36
CA THR A 320 -13.10 10.21 -9.79
C THR A 320 -14.05 9.63 -10.84
N GLY A 321 -14.00 10.13 -12.08
CA GLY A 321 -14.82 9.62 -13.18
C GLY A 321 -14.33 8.29 -13.77
N ARG A 322 -13.04 7.97 -13.62
CA ARG A 322 -12.46 6.70 -14.12
C ARG A 322 -12.36 5.65 -13.02
N TYR A 323 -12.04 6.05 -11.80
CA TYR A 323 -11.77 5.13 -10.69
C TYR A 323 -12.77 5.37 -9.54
N PRO A 324 -13.72 4.44 -9.30
CA PRO A 324 -14.65 4.55 -8.17
C PRO A 324 -13.96 4.66 -6.81
N LEU A 325 -12.78 4.04 -6.66
CA LEU A 325 -11.97 4.16 -5.45
C LEU A 325 -11.58 5.61 -5.15
N HIS A 326 -11.21 6.37 -6.18
CA HIS A 326 -10.87 7.79 -6.05
C HIS A 326 -12.10 8.62 -5.65
N ALA A 327 -13.26 8.33 -6.24
CA ALA A 327 -14.52 8.98 -5.85
C ALA A 327 -14.86 8.68 -4.38
N GLY A 328 -14.69 7.43 -3.95
CA GLY A 328 -14.92 7.01 -2.56
C GLY A 328 -14.05 7.77 -1.55
N TYR A 329 -12.74 7.89 -1.80
CA TYR A 329 -11.86 8.68 -0.93
C TYR A 329 -12.23 10.17 -0.91
N LYS A 330 -12.55 10.76 -2.08
CA LYS A 330 -12.96 12.17 -2.18
C LYS A 330 -14.24 12.42 -1.39
N ASN A 331 -15.26 11.59 -1.58
CA ASN A 331 -16.55 11.72 -0.93
C ASN A 331 -16.46 11.46 0.58
N LEU A 332 -15.67 10.48 1.02
CA LEU A 332 -15.34 10.28 2.43
C LEU A 332 -14.70 11.52 3.05
N ALA A 333 -13.72 12.12 2.38
CA ALA A 333 -13.05 13.31 2.88
C ALA A 333 -13.97 14.54 2.95
N LEU A 334 -14.87 14.70 1.97
CA LEU A 334 -15.91 15.73 2.02
C LEU A 334 -16.90 15.48 3.17
N ALA A 335 -17.32 14.23 3.38
CA ALA A 335 -18.26 13.86 4.43
C ALA A 335 -17.69 14.10 5.84
N GLU A 336 -16.44 13.68 6.09
CA GLU A 336 -15.73 13.93 7.36
C GLU A 336 -15.52 15.43 7.64
N LYS A 337 -15.44 16.25 6.58
CA LYS A 337 -15.44 17.71 6.69
C LYS A 337 -16.82 18.35 6.74
N LYS A 338 -17.90 17.56 6.64
CA LYS A 338 -19.31 18.00 6.59
C LYS A 338 -19.64 18.88 5.37
N LEU A 339 -18.97 18.61 4.25
CA LEU A 339 -19.00 19.38 3.00
C LEU A 339 -19.54 18.57 1.81
N LEU A 340 -19.96 17.31 2.01
CA LEU A 340 -20.38 16.43 0.91
C LEU A 340 -21.63 16.96 0.19
N GLY A 341 -22.63 17.40 0.93
CA GLY A 341 -23.88 17.99 0.43
C GLY A 341 -23.72 19.36 -0.20
N ASP A 342 -22.52 19.93 -0.18
CA ASP A 342 -22.21 21.19 -0.86
C ASP A 342 -21.42 20.97 -2.15
N TYR A 343 -20.48 20.01 -2.12
CA TYR A 343 -19.46 19.87 -3.17
C TYR A 343 -19.44 18.50 -3.86
N LEU A 344 -20.47 17.66 -3.70
CA LEU A 344 -20.55 16.33 -4.32
C LEU A 344 -20.31 16.38 -5.84
N PHE A 345 -20.86 17.39 -6.53
CA PHE A 345 -20.79 17.50 -8.00
C PHE A 345 -19.61 18.34 -8.51
N ASP A 346 -18.73 18.83 -7.64
CA ASP A 346 -17.46 19.46 -8.06
C ASP A 346 -16.51 18.46 -8.72
N SER A 347 -16.73 17.17 -8.48
CA SER A 347 -16.00 16.06 -9.09
C SER A 347 -16.97 15.15 -9.84
N LYS A 348 -16.52 14.51 -10.92
CA LYS A 348 -17.34 13.55 -11.67
C LYS A 348 -17.69 12.37 -10.76
N GLN A 349 -18.97 12.00 -10.70
CA GLN A 349 -19.44 10.91 -9.84
C GLN A 349 -19.80 9.67 -10.67
N PRO A 350 -19.28 8.47 -10.35
CA PRO A 350 -19.67 7.21 -10.99
C PRO A 350 -20.98 6.67 -10.37
N GLY A 351 -22.02 7.51 -10.35
CA GLY A 351 -23.28 7.22 -9.67
C GLY A 351 -23.10 6.93 -8.17
N SER A 352 -24.04 6.19 -7.58
CA SER A 352 -24.01 5.82 -6.15
C SER A 352 -22.77 5.00 -5.73
N LYS A 353 -22.12 4.33 -6.69
CA LYS A 353 -20.84 3.62 -6.47
C LYS A 353 -19.69 4.55 -6.08
N GLY A 354 -19.81 5.84 -6.35
CA GLY A 354 -18.88 6.86 -5.88
C GLY A 354 -18.95 7.11 -4.37
N LEU A 355 -20.10 6.85 -3.74
CA LEU A 355 -20.26 6.95 -2.28
C LEU A 355 -19.88 5.65 -1.58
N CYS A 356 -20.34 4.53 -2.12
CA CYS A 356 -20.03 3.20 -1.63
C CYS A 356 -19.94 2.26 -2.82
N MET A 357 -18.75 1.79 -3.14
CA MET A 357 -18.51 0.89 -4.26
C MET A 357 -18.92 -0.55 -3.94
N ASP A 358 -19.10 -1.35 -4.99
CA ASP A 358 -19.30 -2.78 -4.85
C ASP A 358 -18.04 -3.42 -4.24
N TRP A 359 -18.24 -4.28 -3.26
CA TRP A 359 -17.15 -5.05 -2.66
C TRP A 359 -16.58 -6.06 -3.66
N ASN A 360 -15.29 -5.94 -3.95
CA ASN A 360 -14.56 -6.77 -4.91
C ASN A 360 -13.60 -7.78 -4.23
N ARG A 361 -13.71 -7.98 -2.91
CA ARG A 361 -12.87 -8.89 -2.11
C ARG A 361 -11.38 -8.53 -2.04
N THR A 362 -11.01 -7.28 -2.37
CA THR A 362 -9.65 -6.79 -2.16
C THR A 362 -9.51 -6.05 -0.83
N ILE A 363 -8.29 -5.97 -0.32
CA ILE A 363 -7.98 -5.23 0.90
C ILE A 363 -8.22 -3.72 0.75
N ASP A 364 -7.92 -3.14 -0.40
CA ASP A 364 -8.07 -1.69 -0.63
C ASP A 364 -9.53 -1.26 -0.57
N THR A 365 -10.40 -2.01 -1.26
CA THR A 365 -11.83 -1.75 -1.26
C THR A 365 -12.43 -2.05 0.11
N SER A 366 -12.04 -3.14 0.77
CA SER A 366 -12.54 -3.47 2.11
C SER A 366 -12.12 -2.42 3.15
N SER A 367 -10.89 -1.90 3.06
CA SER A 367 -10.40 -0.85 3.95
C SER A 367 -11.16 0.45 3.77
N LEU A 368 -11.30 0.92 2.53
CA LEU A 368 -12.07 2.13 2.25
C LEU A 368 -13.55 1.98 2.62
N LEU A 369 -14.19 0.86 2.27
CA LEU A 369 -15.58 0.62 2.65
C LEU A 369 -15.76 0.58 4.16
N SER A 370 -14.81 0.00 4.90
CA SER A 370 -14.84 0.05 6.36
C SER A 370 -14.85 1.50 6.86
N ASP A 371 -13.99 2.37 6.32
CA ASP A 371 -13.96 3.79 6.68
C ASP A 371 -15.21 4.56 6.26
N VAL A 372 -15.74 4.29 5.08
CA VAL A 372 -17.00 4.87 4.60
C VAL A 372 -18.15 4.52 5.55
N TYR A 373 -18.32 3.24 5.89
CA TYR A 373 -19.36 2.82 6.83
C TYR A 373 -19.14 3.37 8.24
N TRP A 374 -17.89 3.52 8.65
CA TRP A 374 -17.55 4.15 9.92
C TRP A 374 -17.89 5.63 9.95
N ALA A 375 -17.62 6.36 8.87
CA ALA A 375 -18.03 7.74 8.71
C ALA A 375 -19.55 7.87 8.77
N MET A 376 -20.28 6.97 8.08
CA MET A 376 -21.74 6.87 8.09
C MET A 376 -22.37 6.54 9.46
N GLY A 377 -21.59 6.12 10.46
CA GLY A 377 -22.12 5.63 11.74
C GLY A 377 -22.66 4.19 11.68
N ASN A 378 -22.51 3.50 10.54
CA ASN A 378 -22.93 2.11 10.36
C ASN A 378 -21.85 1.15 10.89
N VAL A 379 -21.81 0.99 12.22
CA VAL A 379 -20.78 0.23 12.95
C VAL A 379 -20.71 -1.23 12.51
N ALA A 380 -21.86 -1.86 12.23
CA ALA A 380 -21.92 -3.27 11.83
C ALA A 380 -21.31 -3.51 10.44
N GLN A 381 -21.64 -2.68 9.44
CA GLN A 381 -21.02 -2.82 8.12
C GLN A 381 -19.54 -2.42 8.15
N ALA A 382 -19.16 -1.43 8.97
CA ALA A 382 -17.76 -1.09 9.19
C ALA A 382 -16.97 -2.28 9.77
N GLN A 383 -17.55 -2.99 10.73
CA GLN A 383 -17.00 -4.22 11.32
C GLN A 383 -16.89 -5.33 10.27
N ARG A 384 -17.94 -5.56 9.49
CA ARG A 384 -17.94 -6.56 8.41
C ARG A 384 -16.82 -6.30 7.42
N MET A 385 -16.72 -5.08 6.89
CA MET A 385 -15.67 -4.73 5.91
C MET A 385 -14.26 -4.80 6.52
N ALA A 386 -14.10 -4.48 7.81
CA ALA A 386 -12.83 -4.70 8.50
C ALA A 386 -12.48 -6.18 8.60
N PHE A 387 -13.45 -7.04 8.89
CA PHE A 387 -13.26 -8.50 8.92
C PHE A 387 -12.93 -9.06 7.53
N GLU A 388 -13.69 -8.68 6.50
CA GLU A 388 -13.43 -9.07 5.11
C GLU A 388 -12.05 -8.61 4.64
N GLY A 389 -11.64 -7.38 4.99
CA GLY A 389 -10.31 -6.87 4.67
C GLY A 389 -9.19 -7.61 5.41
N MET A 390 -9.43 -8.06 6.65
CA MET A 390 -8.50 -8.92 7.37
C MET A 390 -8.34 -10.28 6.70
N VAL A 391 -9.43 -10.89 6.23
CA VAL A 391 -9.40 -12.15 5.47
C VAL A 391 -8.77 -11.97 4.08
N ALA A 392 -8.97 -10.81 3.45
CA ALA A 392 -8.36 -10.48 2.17
C ALA A 392 -6.86 -10.16 2.29
N SER A 393 -6.40 -9.71 3.46
CA SER A 393 -4.99 -9.45 3.75
C SER A 393 -4.18 -10.75 3.72
N GLU A 394 -3.01 -10.70 3.10
CA GLU A 394 -2.16 -11.88 2.95
C GLU A 394 -1.83 -12.52 4.30
N TRP A 395 -1.36 -11.70 5.26
CA TRP A 395 -0.91 -12.18 6.58
C TRP A 395 -2.01 -12.22 7.63
N ALA A 396 -3.26 -12.02 7.21
CA ALA A 396 -4.43 -12.00 8.07
C ALA A 396 -4.34 -11.05 9.28
N VAL A 397 -3.41 -10.08 9.27
CA VAL A 397 -3.22 -9.09 10.34
C VAL A 397 -2.85 -7.71 9.76
N ASN A 398 -3.88 -6.98 9.36
CA ASN A 398 -3.79 -5.55 9.04
C ASN A 398 -4.10 -4.73 10.32
N PRO A 399 -3.14 -3.95 10.88
CA PRO A 399 -3.35 -3.23 12.14
C PRO A 399 -4.44 -2.16 12.09
N ARG A 400 -4.64 -1.48 10.95
CA ARG A 400 -5.73 -0.49 10.76
C ARG A 400 -7.09 -1.15 10.90
N LEU A 401 -7.28 -2.30 10.23
CA LEU A 401 -8.53 -3.05 10.28
C LEU A 401 -8.73 -3.71 11.65
N LEU A 402 -7.67 -4.20 12.28
CA LEU A 402 -7.73 -4.76 13.63
C LEU A 402 -8.12 -3.71 14.66
N LEU A 403 -7.60 -2.48 14.56
CA LEU A 403 -8.05 -1.36 15.38
C LEU A 403 -9.53 -1.05 15.14
N ARG A 404 -10.00 -1.07 13.90
CA ARG A 404 -11.43 -0.91 13.61
C ARG A 404 -12.26 -2.01 14.26
N LEU A 405 -11.82 -3.27 14.21
CA LEU A 405 -12.50 -4.39 14.89
C LEU A 405 -12.53 -4.21 16.41
N VAL A 406 -11.48 -3.67 17.03
CA VAL A 406 -11.49 -3.32 18.47
C VAL A 406 -12.56 -2.26 18.73
N LYS A 407 -12.52 -1.14 17.98
CA LYS A 407 -13.43 0.00 18.16
C LYS A 407 -14.91 -0.40 17.99
N THR A 408 -15.23 -1.18 16.96
CA THR A 408 -16.60 -1.65 16.73
C THR A 408 -17.07 -2.61 17.81
N ASN A 409 -16.22 -3.55 18.27
CA ASN A 409 -16.59 -4.47 19.35
C ASN A 409 -16.75 -3.75 20.70
N LEU A 410 -15.99 -2.69 20.98
CA LEU A 410 -16.22 -1.86 22.16
C LEU A 410 -17.59 -1.17 22.10
N ILE A 411 -17.95 -0.59 20.94
CA ILE A 411 -19.27 0.04 20.76
C ILE A 411 -20.41 -0.98 20.94
N LEU A 412 -20.24 -2.19 20.41
CA LEU A 412 -21.24 -3.27 20.51
C LEU A 412 -21.27 -3.97 21.89
N GLY A 413 -20.45 -3.54 22.86
CA GLY A 413 -20.39 -4.16 24.20
C GLY A 413 -19.66 -5.53 24.23
N HIS A 414 -19.06 -5.97 23.13
CA HIS A 414 -18.31 -7.22 23.02
C HIS A 414 -16.88 -7.11 23.58
N HIS A 415 -16.77 -6.72 24.85
CA HIS A 415 -15.50 -6.42 25.52
C HIS A 415 -14.48 -7.57 25.50
N ARG A 416 -14.93 -8.82 25.61
CA ARG A 416 -14.04 -9.99 25.54
C ARG A 416 -13.37 -10.13 24.17
N VAL A 417 -14.10 -9.83 23.10
CA VAL A 417 -13.59 -9.87 21.73
C VAL A 417 -12.64 -8.70 21.49
N ALA A 418 -13.01 -7.50 21.92
CA ALA A 418 -12.13 -6.33 21.86
C ALA A 418 -10.80 -6.56 22.60
N ALA A 419 -10.86 -7.12 23.81
CA ALA A 419 -9.66 -7.47 24.59
C ALA A 419 -8.78 -8.50 23.87
N LYS A 420 -9.35 -9.49 23.18
CA LYS A 420 -8.60 -10.47 22.38
C LYS A 420 -7.86 -9.78 21.22
N TYR A 421 -8.54 -8.90 20.47
CA TYR A 421 -7.95 -8.17 19.35
C TYR A 421 -6.91 -7.13 19.77
N LEU A 422 -7.02 -6.58 20.98
CA LEU A 422 -6.03 -5.66 21.54
C LEU A 422 -4.68 -6.32 21.86
N ARG A 423 -4.65 -7.61 22.23
CA ARG A 423 -3.42 -8.32 22.63
C ARG A 423 -2.27 -8.16 21.63
N PRO A 424 -2.43 -8.48 20.33
CA PRO A 424 -1.35 -8.30 19.35
C PRO A 424 -0.97 -6.82 19.15
N LEU A 425 -1.91 -5.88 19.21
CA LEU A 425 -1.63 -4.45 19.04
C LEU A 425 -0.78 -3.88 20.21
N LEU A 426 -1.03 -4.33 21.44
CA LEU A 426 -0.26 -3.95 22.63
C LEU A 426 1.21 -4.44 22.57
N GLN A 427 1.47 -5.47 21.77
CA GLN A 427 2.82 -6.02 21.54
C GLN A 427 3.55 -5.34 20.38
N SER A 428 2.93 -4.37 19.70
CA SER A 428 3.52 -3.69 18.55
C SER A 428 4.26 -2.41 18.95
N TYR A 429 5.08 -1.87 18.06
CA TYR A 429 5.68 -0.55 18.23
C TYR A 429 4.70 0.58 17.85
N GLY A 430 4.26 0.61 16.58
CA GLY A 430 3.50 1.75 16.01
C GLY A 430 2.06 1.91 16.52
N TYR A 431 1.42 0.83 17.00
CA TYR A 431 -0.01 0.84 17.36
C TYR A 431 -0.27 0.71 18.86
N ARG A 432 0.77 0.56 19.68
CA ARG A 432 0.63 0.30 21.12
C ARG A 432 -0.02 1.45 21.87
N ALA A 433 0.31 2.70 21.56
CA ALA A 433 -0.28 3.86 22.26
C ALA A 433 -1.81 3.91 22.08
N GLU A 434 -2.29 3.71 20.85
CA GLU A 434 -3.72 3.66 20.56
C GLU A 434 -4.38 2.42 21.20
N ALA A 435 -3.70 1.27 21.18
CA ALA A 435 -4.18 0.07 21.85
C ALA A 435 -4.30 0.26 23.37
N GLU A 436 -3.36 0.97 24.01
CA GLU A 436 -3.41 1.31 25.43
C GLU A 436 -4.55 2.27 25.76
N ARG A 437 -4.86 3.25 24.88
CA ARG A 437 -6.05 4.11 25.01
C ARG A 437 -7.32 3.27 25.01
N LEU A 438 -7.50 2.43 23.97
CA LEU A 438 -8.70 1.61 23.81
C LEU A 438 -8.84 0.54 24.91
N LYS A 439 -7.72 0.02 25.43
CA LYS A 439 -7.72 -0.94 26.55
C LYS A 439 -8.40 -0.36 27.81
N ARG A 440 -8.30 0.94 28.06
CA ARG A 440 -8.94 1.60 29.22
C ARG A 440 -10.46 1.59 29.15
N LEU A 441 -11.02 1.42 27.95
CA LEU A 441 -12.48 1.37 27.72
C LEU A 441 -13.05 -0.05 27.88
N VAL A 442 -12.20 -1.07 27.93
CA VAL A 442 -12.62 -2.47 28.03
C VAL A 442 -13.30 -2.71 29.37
N GLY A 443 -14.54 -3.20 29.33
CA GLY A 443 -15.36 -3.49 30.51
C GLY A 443 -16.06 -2.26 31.10
N ASN A 444 -16.02 -1.10 30.43
CA ASN A 444 -16.67 0.13 30.88
C ASN A 444 -17.48 0.79 29.76
N ASP A 445 -18.75 0.40 29.63
CA ASP A 445 -19.65 0.94 28.59
C ASP A 445 -19.93 2.44 28.75
N GLU A 446 -19.91 2.97 29.99
CA GLU A 446 -20.08 4.41 30.22
C GLU A 446 -18.89 5.20 29.68
N ALA A 447 -17.68 4.69 29.86
CA ALA A 447 -16.47 5.29 29.27
C ALA A 447 -16.50 5.19 27.73
N VAL A 448 -17.02 4.11 27.15
CA VAL A 448 -17.21 3.99 25.69
C VAL A 448 -18.21 5.04 25.19
N ARG A 449 -19.32 5.25 25.90
CA ARG A 449 -20.34 6.26 25.56
C ARG A 449 -19.80 7.69 25.65
N ALA A 450 -18.93 7.96 26.62
CA ALA A 450 -18.31 9.27 26.84
C ALA A 450 -17.09 9.53 25.94
N ASP A 451 -16.53 8.51 25.28
CA ASP A 451 -15.38 8.66 24.41
C ASP A 451 -15.71 9.56 23.20
N ALA A 452 -14.80 10.48 22.88
CA ALA A 452 -15.01 11.48 21.84
C ALA A 452 -15.15 10.88 20.42
N GLU A 453 -14.53 9.72 20.16
CA GLU A 453 -14.58 9.05 18.86
C GLU A 453 -15.70 8.00 18.79
N LEU A 454 -15.82 7.18 19.85
CA LEU A 454 -16.76 6.05 19.90
C LEU A 454 -18.17 6.47 20.32
N GLY A 455 -18.31 7.43 21.23
CA GLY A 455 -19.59 7.87 21.80
C GLY A 455 -20.63 8.31 20.76
N PRO A 456 -20.29 9.16 19.77
CA PRO A 456 -21.22 9.52 18.70
C PRO A 456 -21.74 8.32 17.90
N ARG A 457 -20.87 7.33 17.64
CA ARG A 457 -21.21 6.11 16.90
C ARG A 457 -21.95 5.09 17.76
N TYR A 458 -21.73 5.10 19.06
CA TYR A 458 -22.53 4.33 20.02
C TYR A 458 -24.01 4.74 19.94
N ARG A 459 -24.30 6.04 19.84
CA ARG A 459 -25.68 6.54 19.68
C ARG A 459 -26.33 6.10 18.36
N CYS A 460 -25.55 5.99 17.28
CA CYS A 460 -26.05 5.45 16.00
C CYS A 460 -26.50 3.98 16.09
N VAL A 461 -25.95 3.20 17.03
CA VAL A 461 -26.27 1.76 17.17
C VAL A 461 -27.39 1.53 18.17
N ALA A 462 -27.46 2.32 19.25
CA ALA A 462 -28.36 2.09 20.39
C ALA A 462 -29.85 2.01 20.01
N ALA A 463 -30.23 2.59 18.88
CA ALA A 463 -31.61 2.66 18.41
C ALA A 463 -31.91 1.74 17.22
N LEU A 464 -30.95 0.90 16.80
CA LEU A 464 -31.13 -0.06 15.72
C LEU A 464 -31.44 -1.45 16.28
N ASP A 465 -32.37 -2.18 15.64
CA ASP A 465 -32.78 -3.54 16.02
C ASP A 465 -31.71 -4.63 15.76
N GLY A 466 -30.45 -4.24 15.54
CA GLY A 466 -29.32 -5.15 15.31
C GLY A 466 -29.29 -5.84 13.94
N LEU A 467 -30.37 -5.77 13.16
CA LEU A 467 -30.42 -6.27 11.77
C LEU A 467 -29.85 -5.22 10.81
N CYS A 468 -28.85 -5.61 10.03
CA CYS A 468 -28.24 -4.72 9.04
C CYS A 468 -28.57 -5.18 7.62
N SER A 469 -29.18 -4.29 6.84
CA SER A 469 -29.32 -4.48 5.39
C SER A 469 -27.95 -4.50 4.72
N VAL A 470 -27.84 -5.28 3.63
CA VAL A 470 -26.70 -5.22 2.72
C VAL A 470 -26.72 -3.91 1.93
N HIS A 471 -27.88 -3.30 1.74
CA HIS A 471 -28.01 -2.00 1.09
C HIS A 471 -27.78 -0.85 2.10
N PRO A 472 -26.82 0.04 1.83
CA PRO A 472 -26.42 1.10 2.75
C PRO A 472 -27.54 2.09 3.09
N VAL A 473 -28.43 2.37 2.12
CA VAL A 473 -29.45 3.43 2.23
C VAL A 473 -30.47 3.16 3.33
N ARG A 474 -30.96 1.91 3.47
CA ARG A 474 -31.96 1.57 4.49
C ARG A 474 -31.42 1.80 5.89
N ASN A 475 -30.23 1.25 6.18
CA ASN A 475 -29.60 1.46 7.48
C ASN A 475 -29.30 2.94 7.74
N LEU A 476 -28.96 3.71 6.71
CA LEU A 476 -28.70 5.14 6.84
C LEU A 476 -29.94 5.93 7.24
N LEU A 477 -31.11 5.58 6.70
CA LEU A 477 -32.38 6.20 7.09
C LEU A 477 -32.67 5.93 8.58
N ASP A 478 -32.56 4.67 9.01
CA ASP A 478 -32.80 4.28 10.40
C ASP A 478 -31.81 5.01 11.36
N ILE A 479 -30.54 5.18 10.97
CA ILE A 479 -29.54 5.93 11.75
C ILE A 479 -29.90 7.42 11.82
N VAL A 480 -30.33 8.01 10.71
CA VAL A 480 -30.71 9.42 10.63
C VAL A 480 -31.92 9.72 11.52
N GLU A 481 -32.94 8.87 11.47
CA GLU A 481 -34.16 9.02 12.27
C GLU A 481 -33.89 8.85 13.76
N SER A 482 -33.00 7.94 14.12
CA SER A 482 -32.67 7.67 15.52
C SER A 482 -31.62 8.60 16.13
N ASN A 483 -30.70 9.13 15.32
CA ASN A 483 -29.62 10.02 15.77
C ASN A 483 -29.49 11.23 14.83
N PRO A 484 -30.47 12.15 14.85
CA PRO A 484 -30.53 13.29 13.93
C PRO A 484 -29.40 14.33 14.14
N ASP A 485 -28.64 14.20 15.21
CA ASP A 485 -27.52 15.11 15.53
C ASP A 485 -26.21 14.67 14.88
N TYR A 486 -26.16 13.51 14.19
CA TYR A 486 -24.94 12.98 13.59
C TYR A 486 -24.84 13.38 12.10
N PRO A 487 -24.05 14.43 11.75
CA PRO A 487 -24.16 15.07 10.43
C PRO A 487 -23.74 14.16 9.28
N THR A 488 -22.78 13.27 9.50
CA THR A 488 -22.17 12.48 8.42
C THR A 488 -23.17 11.47 7.82
N SER A 489 -24.09 10.92 8.63
CA SER A 489 -25.15 10.04 8.12
C SER A 489 -26.11 10.80 7.18
N PHE A 490 -26.49 12.03 7.54
CA PHE A 490 -27.29 12.90 6.67
C PHE A 490 -26.57 13.19 5.36
N GLN A 491 -25.30 13.56 5.44
CA GLN A 491 -24.49 13.90 4.28
C GLN A 491 -24.44 12.75 3.27
N TYR A 492 -24.31 11.50 3.75
CA TYR A 492 -24.35 10.31 2.90
C TYR A 492 -25.75 10.00 2.38
N LEU A 493 -26.79 10.08 3.22
CA LEU A 493 -28.17 9.84 2.78
C LEU A 493 -28.62 10.86 1.71
N LEU A 494 -28.29 12.14 1.92
CA LEU A 494 -28.45 13.21 0.94
C LEU A 494 -27.68 12.88 -0.35
N GLY A 495 -26.41 12.50 -0.24
CA GLY A 495 -25.61 12.12 -1.40
C GLY A 495 -26.23 10.97 -2.21
N TYR A 496 -26.75 9.95 -1.54
CA TYR A 496 -27.46 8.86 -2.21
C TYR A 496 -28.72 9.35 -2.92
N ALA A 497 -29.55 10.14 -2.25
CA ALA A 497 -30.78 10.67 -2.83
C ALA A 497 -30.49 11.58 -4.05
N LEU A 498 -29.44 12.40 -3.99
CA LEU A 498 -28.97 13.23 -5.12
C LEU A 498 -28.50 12.37 -6.30
N LEU A 499 -27.66 11.36 -6.06
CA LEU A 499 -27.11 10.51 -7.14
C LEU A 499 -28.15 9.57 -7.73
N SER A 500 -29.12 9.12 -6.94
CA SER A 500 -30.24 8.30 -7.39
C SER A 500 -31.41 9.11 -7.94
N LYS A 501 -31.35 10.46 -7.90
CA LYS A 501 -32.43 11.38 -8.29
C LYS A 501 -33.75 11.12 -7.55
N ASP A 502 -33.66 10.69 -6.30
CA ASP A 502 -34.82 10.39 -5.47
C ASP A 502 -35.38 11.68 -4.84
N LEU A 503 -36.29 12.32 -5.57
CA LEU A 503 -36.92 13.57 -5.15
C LEU A 503 -37.77 13.43 -3.88
N ASN A 504 -38.33 12.25 -3.61
CA ASN A 504 -39.16 12.03 -2.43
C ASN A 504 -38.31 12.03 -1.17
N THR A 505 -37.18 11.32 -1.18
CA THR A 505 -36.24 11.33 -0.06
C THR A 505 -35.64 12.72 0.15
N LEU A 506 -35.34 13.45 -0.93
CA LEU A 506 -34.83 14.84 -0.83
C LEU A 506 -35.84 15.79 -0.18
N ALA A 507 -37.12 15.69 -0.55
CA ALA A 507 -38.19 16.47 0.07
C ALA A 507 -38.36 16.11 1.55
N TYR A 508 -38.40 14.81 1.88
CA TYR A 508 -38.48 14.32 3.25
C TYR A 508 -37.35 14.87 4.14
N LEU A 509 -36.11 14.86 3.64
CA LEU A 509 -34.95 15.40 4.37
C LEU A 509 -35.08 16.91 4.60
N GLY A 510 -35.56 17.65 3.59
CA GLY A 510 -35.78 19.08 3.69
C GLY A 510 -36.86 19.44 4.72
N GLU A 511 -38.04 18.82 4.63
CA GLU A 511 -39.18 19.15 5.49
C GLU A 511 -38.98 18.70 6.94
N THR A 512 -38.41 17.51 7.14
CA THR A 512 -38.28 16.92 8.48
C THR A 512 -37.10 17.50 9.25
N TYR A 513 -35.99 17.81 8.55
CA TYR A 513 -34.72 18.13 9.20
C TYR A 513 -34.08 19.45 8.77
N GLY A 514 -34.69 20.21 7.85
CA GLY A 514 -34.11 21.45 7.32
C GLY A 514 -33.88 22.58 8.33
N GLY A 515 -34.39 22.46 9.55
CA GLY A 515 -34.07 23.35 10.69
C GLY A 515 -33.35 22.65 11.86
N GLY A 516 -32.98 21.37 11.67
CA GLY A 516 -32.33 20.55 12.70
C GLY A 516 -30.82 20.78 12.79
N PRO A 517 -30.19 20.47 13.94
CA PRO A 517 -28.76 20.66 14.15
C PRO A 517 -27.89 19.82 13.19
N GLY A 518 -28.37 18.65 12.73
CA GLY A 518 -27.66 17.80 11.77
C GLY A 518 -27.54 18.38 10.34
N LEU A 519 -28.37 19.37 10.01
CA LEU A 519 -28.49 19.98 8.68
C LEU A 519 -28.44 21.52 8.72
N THR A 520 -27.90 22.10 9.80
CA THR A 520 -27.72 23.56 9.90
C THR A 520 -26.23 23.93 9.72
N PRO A 521 -25.86 24.75 8.72
CA PRO A 521 -26.72 25.31 7.67
C PRO A 521 -27.16 24.25 6.64
N VAL A 522 -28.30 24.50 5.98
CA VAL A 522 -28.86 23.59 4.96
C VAL A 522 -27.87 23.44 3.81
N PRO A 523 -27.43 22.22 3.46
CA PRO A 523 -26.47 21.99 2.39
C PRO A 523 -26.93 22.56 1.04
N LEU A 524 -26.01 23.15 0.28
CA LEU A 524 -26.27 23.82 -0.98
C LEU A 524 -27.01 22.92 -1.98
N LEU A 525 -26.58 21.66 -2.13
CA LEU A 525 -27.21 20.75 -3.09
C LEU A 525 -28.61 20.32 -2.67
N LEU A 526 -28.90 20.31 -1.36
CA LEU A 526 -30.27 20.12 -0.87
C LEU A 526 -31.13 21.33 -1.23
N GLN A 527 -30.65 22.56 -1.04
CA GLN A 527 -31.38 23.77 -1.46
C GLN A 527 -31.68 23.74 -2.98
N GLN A 528 -30.69 23.36 -3.79
CA GLN A 528 -30.88 23.20 -5.24
C GLN A 528 -31.95 22.15 -5.56
N ALA A 529 -31.94 21.00 -4.88
CA ALA A 529 -32.97 19.98 -5.05
C ALA A 529 -34.36 20.47 -4.67
N ILE A 530 -34.51 21.15 -3.52
CA ILE A 530 -35.80 21.67 -3.05
C ILE A 530 -36.40 22.67 -4.05
N VAL A 531 -35.60 23.58 -4.61
CA VAL A 531 -36.09 24.52 -5.65
C VAL A 531 -36.63 23.78 -6.87
N LEU A 532 -35.94 22.73 -7.31
CA LEU A 532 -36.40 21.91 -8.44
C LEU A 532 -37.70 21.18 -8.11
N ILE A 533 -37.83 20.65 -6.89
CA ILE A 533 -39.02 19.95 -6.42
C ILE A 533 -40.22 20.90 -6.34
N GLN A 534 -40.02 22.11 -5.80
CA GLN A 534 -41.08 23.12 -5.71
C GLN A 534 -41.63 23.53 -7.09
N GLU A 535 -40.78 23.56 -8.12
CA GLU A 535 -41.20 23.88 -9.49
C GLU A 535 -41.91 22.69 -10.17
N THR A 536 -41.39 21.47 -9.97
CA THR A 536 -41.87 20.27 -10.69
C THR A 536 -43.06 19.59 -10.00
N ASN A 537 -43.06 19.55 -8.67
CA ASN A 537 -44.07 18.90 -7.83
C ASN A 537 -44.33 19.73 -6.56
N PRO A 538 -45.09 20.85 -6.66
CA PRO A 538 -45.35 21.74 -5.53
C PRO A 538 -46.04 21.07 -4.32
N GLN A 539 -46.72 19.94 -4.54
CA GLN A 539 -47.41 19.18 -3.49
C GLN A 539 -46.47 18.37 -2.59
N VAL A 540 -45.22 18.14 -3.02
CA VAL A 540 -44.25 17.26 -2.33
C VAL A 540 -43.37 18.02 -1.34
N CYS A 541 -43.21 19.33 -1.50
CA CYS A 541 -42.41 20.15 -0.57
C CYS A 541 -43.00 21.54 -0.39
N SER A 542 -43.47 21.83 0.83
CA SER A 542 -44.16 23.09 1.20
C SER A 542 -43.23 24.14 1.83
N SER A 543 -42.03 23.74 2.25
CA SER A 543 -41.12 24.57 3.06
C SER A 543 -40.38 25.65 2.26
N GLN A 544 -40.88 26.90 2.32
CA GLN A 544 -40.29 28.03 1.60
C GLN A 544 -38.99 28.59 2.22
N ASN A 545 -38.76 28.34 3.51
CA ASN A 545 -37.64 28.95 4.26
C ASN A 545 -36.30 28.20 4.11
N LEU A 546 -36.26 27.10 3.37
CA LEU A 546 -35.06 26.26 3.21
C LEU A 546 -34.12 26.74 2.11
N VAL A 547 -34.61 27.60 1.21
CA VAL A 547 -33.89 28.02 0.01
C VAL A 547 -33.41 29.45 0.19
N SER A 548 -32.10 29.68 0.08
CA SER A 548 -31.55 31.02 0.05
C SER A 548 -31.93 31.76 -1.25
N GLN A 549 -32.08 33.09 -1.15
CA GLN A 549 -32.38 33.94 -2.33
C GLN A 549 -31.32 33.80 -3.44
N ALA A 550 -30.06 33.53 -3.06
CA ALA A 550 -28.98 33.29 -4.01
C ALA A 550 -29.22 32.03 -4.86
N VAL A 551 -29.62 30.90 -4.25
CA VAL A 551 -29.91 29.64 -4.95
C VAL A 551 -31.13 29.79 -5.85
N ALA A 552 -32.19 30.46 -5.37
CA ALA A 552 -33.37 30.76 -6.19
C ALA A 552 -33.03 31.63 -7.42
N GLY A 553 -32.13 32.62 -7.26
CA GLY A 553 -31.61 33.42 -8.36
C GLY A 553 -30.79 32.60 -9.37
N GLN A 554 -29.91 31.73 -8.88
CA GLN A 554 -29.12 30.81 -9.72
C GLN A 554 -30.03 29.87 -10.53
N PHE A 555 -31.12 29.37 -9.95
CA PHE A 555 -32.06 28.51 -10.66
C PHE A 555 -32.78 29.22 -11.80
N LYS A 556 -33.20 30.48 -11.58
CA LYS A 556 -33.78 31.31 -12.64
C LYS A 556 -32.80 31.53 -13.80
N ALA A 557 -31.54 31.80 -13.49
CA ALA A 557 -30.48 31.93 -14.49
C ALA A 557 -30.26 30.63 -15.28
N PHE A 558 -30.25 29.49 -14.59
CA PHE A 558 -30.16 28.17 -15.21
C PHE A 558 -31.32 27.93 -16.20
N LYS A 559 -32.57 28.22 -15.80
CA LYS A 559 -33.76 28.09 -16.68
C LYS A 559 -33.64 28.95 -17.94
N HIS A 560 -33.24 30.22 -17.79
CA HIS A 560 -33.06 31.12 -18.93
C HIS A 560 -31.97 30.63 -19.90
N GLN A 561 -30.86 30.07 -19.40
CA GLN A 561 -29.87 29.46 -20.29
C GLN A 561 -30.36 28.17 -20.96
N MET A 562 -31.14 27.36 -20.25
CA MET A 562 -31.77 26.16 -20.81
C MET A 562 -32.72 26.48 -21.97
N GLU A 563 -33.51 27.55 -21.85
CA GLU A 563 -34.38 28.05 -22.93
C GLU A 563 -33.57 28.50 -24.15
N ARG A 564 -32.51 29.29 -23.92
CA ARG A 564 -31.60 29.71 -25.00
C ARG A 564 -30.91 28.53 -25.68
N LEU A 565 -30.61 27.46 -24.95
CA LEU A 565 -30.03 26.23 -25.52
C LEU A 565 -31.04 25.50 -26.39
N LYS A 566 -32.32 25.41 -25.99
CA LYS A 566 -33.40 24.87 -26.83
C LYS A 566 -33.62 25.69 -28.10
N GLU A 567 -33.40 27.00 -28.05
CA GLU A 567 -33.47 27.90 -29.20
C GLU A 567 -32.20 27.88 -30.09
N ASN A 568 -31.22 27.00 -29.83
CA ASN A 568 -29.90 26.97 -30.47
C ASN A 568 -29.08 28.28 -30.34
N LYS A 569 -29.40 29.11 -29.34
CA LYS A 569 -28.73 30.41 -29.06
C LYS A 569 -27.66 30.32 -27.96
N ALA A 570 -27.36 29.11 -27.47
CA ALA A 570 -26.35 28.87 -26.44
C ALA A 570 -25.64 27.52 -26.66
N SER A 571 -24.37 27.44 -26.24
CA SER A 571 -23.57 26.21 -26.32
C SER A 571 -23.74 25.35 -25.07
N SER A 572 -23.83 24.04 -25.24
CA SER A 572 -23.84 23.05 -24.14
C SER A 572 -22.57 23.11 -23.28
N ALA A 573 -21.45 23.58 -23.85
CA ALA A 573 -20.21 23.78 -23.13
C ALA A 573 -20.29 24.94 -22.11
N THR A 574 -20.98 26.04 -22.46
CA THR A 574 -21.18 27.19 -21.57
C THR A 574 -22.06 26.82 -20.39
N LEU A 575 -23.18 26.13 -20.65
CA LEU A 575 -24.07 25.63 -19.60
C LEU A 575 -23.32 24.70 -18.63
N ARG A 576 -22.47 23.81 -19.16
CA ARG A 576 -21.65 22.91 -18.35
C ARG A 576 -20.59 23.66 -17.54
N ALA A 577 -19.99 24.71 -18.09
CA ALA A 577 -18.98 25.49 -17.40
C ALA A 577 -19.56 26.25 -16.19
N GLU A 578 -20.78 26.77 -16.32
CA GLU A 578 -21.42 27.57 -15.27
C GLU A 578 -22.22 26.73 -14.26
N PHE A 579 -22.89 25.67 -14.71
CA PHE A 579 -23.82 24.90 -13.89
C PHE A 579 -23.44 23.42 -13.74
N GLY A 580 -22.28 22.99 -14.24
CA GLY A 580 -21.87 21.59 -14.27
C GLY A 580 -21.73 20.93 -12.89
N ASN A 581 -21.56 21.73 -11.82
CA ASN A 581 -21.50 21.29 -10.44
C ASN A 581 -22.84 21.42 -9.69
N THR A 582 -23.94 21.74 -10.37
CA THR A 582 -25.26 21.83 -9.76
C THR A 582 -26.01 20.50 -9.87
N PHE A 583 -26.91 20.27 -8.90
CA PHE A 583 -27.84 19.14 -8.96
C PHE A 583 -28.74 19.21 -10.20
N TRP A 584 -29.14 20.40 -10.66
CA TRP A 584 -30.01 20.57 -11.83
C TRP A 584 -29.36 20.04 -13.11
N TYR A 585 -28.08 20.37 -13.32
CA TYR A 585 -27.32 19.85 -14.47
C TYR A 585 -27.18 18.33 -14.39
N TYR A 586 -26.85 17.79 -13.21
CA TYR A 586 -26.78 16.34 -13.01
C TYR A 586 -28.13 15.65 -13.28
N TYR A 587 -29.22 16.20 -12.75
CA TYR A 587 -30.57 15.66 -12.87
C TYR A 587 -31.04 15.59 -14.33
N LEU A 588 -30.73 16.60 -15.15
CA LEU A 588 -31.19 16.66 -16.55
C LEU A 588 -30.27 15.94 -17.54
N PHE A 589 -28.94 16.01 -17.36
CA PHE A 589 -27.99 15.60 -18.40
C PHE A 589 -27.25 14.29 -18.14
N VAL A 590 -27.29 13.76 -16.91
CA VAL A 590 -26.60 12.50 -16.57
C VAL A 590 -27.65 11.39 -16.48
N SER A 591 -27.58 10.38 -17.34
CA SER A 591 -28.44 9.19 -17.24
C SER A 591 -27.98 8.31 -16.07
N LEU A 592 -28.94 7.73 -15.35
CA LEU A 592 -28.64 6.67 -14.38
C LEU A 592 -28.19 5.43 -15.16
N SER A 593 -27.02 4.91 -14.84
CA SER A 593 -26.43 3.71 -15.45
C SER A 593 -26.84 2.45 -14.71
#